data_AF-A0A930VEX7-F1
#
_entry.id   AF-A0A930VEX7-F1
#
_cell.length_a   1.000
_cell.length_b   1.000
_cell.length_c   1.000
_cell.angle_alpha   90.00
_cell.angle_beta   90.00
_cell.angle_gamma   90.00
#
_symmetry.space_group_name_H-M   'P 1'
#
loop_
_entity.id
_entity.type
_entity.pdbx_description
1 polymer ?
#
loop_
_entity_poly.entity_id
_entity_poly.type
_entity_poly.pdbx_seq_one_letter_code
_entity_poly.pdbx_strand_id
1 'polypeptide(L)' 'MLVRWRFTEDGEWPYHAEVDGHGLRVRVNDFPAEPLYSLFVDDELVEDLEDWPTVWVKPTPPVTPAP' A
#
# COMPACT_ATOMS: atom_id res chain seq x y z
N MET A 1 8.73 8.03 11.72
CA MET A 1 9.20 8.09 10.32
C MET A 1 7.97 8.13 9.43
N LEU A 2 7.86 9.09 8.50
CA LEU A 2 6.66 9.23 7.66
C LEU A 2 6.86 8.45 6.35
N VAL A 3 6.05 7.42 6.12
CA VAL A 3 6.09 6.66 4.86
C VAL A 3 5.29 7.42 3.80
N ARG A 4 5.95 7.77 2.68
CA ARG A 4 5.32 8.45 1.55
C ARG A 4 4.89 7.44 0.50
N TRP A 5 3.65 7.00 0.62
CA TRP A 5 3.03 6.10 -0.34
C TRP A 5 2.67 6.84 -1.63
N ARG A 6 2.88 6.15 -2.76
CA ARG A 6 2.43 6.54 -4.10
C ARG A 6 1.37 5.54 -4.53
N PHE A 7 0.26 6.07 -5.04
CA PHE A 7 -0.77 5.23 -5.67
C PHE A 7 -0.26 4.78 -7.04
N THR A 8 -0.44 3.51 -7.35
CA THR A 8 -0.15 2.92 -8.66
C THR A 8 -1.49 2.57 -9.34
N GLU A 9 -1.49 2.43 -10.65
CA GLU A 9 -2.67 1.95 -11.39
C GLU A 9 -2.82 0.41 -11.34
N ASP A 10 -2.06 -0.24 -10.44
CA ASP A 10 -2.11 -1.68 -10.24
C ASP A 10 -3.20 -2.02 -9.21
N GLY A 11 -4.21 -2.77 -9.63
CA GLY A 11 -5.32 -3.16 -8.76
C GLY A 11 -4.91 -4.14 -7.65
N GLU A 12 -3.89 -4.97 -7.88
CA GLU A 12 -3.37 -5.90 -6.87
C GLU A 12 -2.36 -5.20 -5.95
N TRP A 13 -1.57 -4.28 -6.49
CA TRP A 13 -0.50 -3.56 -5.78
C TRP A 13 -0.66 -2.03 -5.80
N PRO A 14 -1.76 -1.48 -5.27
CA PRO A 14 -2.12 -0.08 -5.46
C PRO A 14 -1.20 0.91 -4.75
N TYR A 15 -0.35 0.47 -3.80
CA TYR A 15 0.52 1.38 -3.06
C TYR A 15 1.98 0.94 -3.08
N HIS A 16 2.85 1.89 -3.41
CA HIS A 16 4.29 1.73 -3.41
C HIS A 16 4.98 2.88 -2.66
N ALA A 17 5.96 2.57 -1.82
CA ALA A 17 6.79 3.55 -1.12
C ALA A 17 8.27 3.14 -1.17
N GLU A 18 9.16 4.10 -0.94
CA GLU A 18 10.60 3.83 -0.80
C GLU A 18 11.04 4.45 0.52
N VAL A 19 11.66 3.64 1.39
CA VAL A 19 12.08 4.04 2.73
C VAL A 19 13.47 3.49 2.98
N ASP A 20 14.42 4.35 3.29
CA ASP A 20 15.82 3.96 3.58
C ASP A 20 16.47 3.08 2.50
N GLY A 21 16.07 3.24 1.24
CA GLY A 21 16.56 2.44 0.10
C GLY A 21 15.86 1.10 -0.10
N HIS A 22 14.87 0.77 0.73
CA HIS A 22 14.02 -0.41 0.61
C HIS A 22 12.71 -0.08 -0.11
N GLY A 23 12.29 -0.95 -1.02
CA GLY A 23 11.03 -0.83 -1.75
C GLY A 23 9.88 -1.46 -0.97
N LEU A 24 8.92 -0.64 -0.53
CA LEU A 24 7.73 -1.09 0.18
C LEU A 24 6.55 -1.18 -0.80
N ARG A 25 5.80 -2.28 -0.74
CA ARG A 25 4.58 -2.47 -1.52
C ARG A 25 3.46 -2.97 -0.63
N VAL A 26 2.25 -2.51 -0.90
CA VAL A 26 1.05 -3.03 -0.25
C VAL A 26 0.21 -3.74 -1.29
N ARG A 27 -0.04 -5.03 -1.03
CA ARG A 27 -0.99 -5.84 -1.77
C ARG A 27 -2.38 -5.67 -1.17
N VAL A 28 -3.41 -5.65 -2.00
CA VAL A 28 -4.81 -5.82 -1.57
C VAL A 28 -5.16 -7.29 -1.73
N ASN A 29 -5.51 -7.96 -0.63
CA ASN A 29 -5.93 -9.36 -0.71
C ASN A 29 -7.45 -9.50 -0.80
N ASP A 30 -7.89 -10.75 -0.98
CA ASP A 30 -9.30 -11.09 -1.14
C ASP A 30 -9.99 -11.24 0.23
N PHE A 31 -10.41 -10.11 0.80
CA PHE A 31 -11.14 -10.08 2.06
C PHE A 31 -12.60 -10.57 1.87
N PRO A 32 -13.15 -11.41 2.77
CA PRO A 32 -12.66 -11.79 4.10
C PRO A 32 -11.88 -13.11 4.18
N ALA A 33 -11.53 -13.72 3.04
CA ALA A 33 -10.76 -14.96 3.05
C ALA A 33 -9.33 -14.73 3.56
N GLU A 34 -8.76 -13.55 3.27
CA GLU A 34 -7.43 -13.10 3.70
C GLU A 34 -7.49 -11.72 4.39
N PRO A 35 -6.44 -11.32 5.15
CA PRO A 35 -6.31 -9.98 5.72
C PRO A 35 -6.38 -8.89 4.64
N LEU A 36 -6.95 -7.72 4.96
CA LEU A 36 -7.31 -6.69 3.97
C LEU A 36 -6.12 -6.27 3.08
N TYR A 37 -4.94 -6.13 3.69
CA TYR A 37 -3.71 -5.80 2.99
C TYR A 37 -2.55 -6.67 3.46
N SER A 38 -1.50 -6.77 2.63
CA SER A 38 -0.22 -7.35 3.03
C SER A 38 0.92 -6.41 2.66
N LEU A 39 1.84 -6.19 3.58
CA LEU A 39 3.04 -5.38 3.40
C LEU A 39 4.20 -6.25 2.93
N PHE A 40 4.78 -5.84 1.81
CA PHE A 40 6.00 -6.42 1.26
C PHE A 40 7.14 -5.40 1.31
N VAL A 41 8.33 -5.87 1.66
CA VAL A 41 9.59 -5.09 1.61
C VAL A 41 10.57 -5.87 0.74
N ASP A 42 11.06 -5.26 -0.33
CA ASP A 42 11.98 -5.87 -1.30
C ASP A 42 11.51 -7.27 -1.79
N ASP A 43 10.22 -7.38 -2.12
CA ASP A 43 9.54 -8.62 -2.57
C ASP A 43 9.29 -9.68 -1.48
N GLU A 44 9.69 -9.43 -0.23
CA GLU A 44 9.41 -10.32 0.90
C GLU A 44 8.16 -9.89 1.67
N LEU A 45 7.25 -10.82 1.95
CA LEU A 45 6.11 -10.58 2.83
C LEU A 45 6.61 -10.35 4.25
N VAL A 46 6.39 -9.16 4.79
CA VAL A 46 6.82 -8.79 6.15
C VAL A 46 5.68 -8.90 7.15
N GLU A 47 4.49 -8.42 6.78
CA GLU A 47 3.36 -8.34 7.71
C GLU A 47 2.03 -8.30 6.97
N ASP A 48 1.00 -8.91 7.56
CA ASP A 48 -0.39 -8.77 7.13
C ASP A 48 -1.10 -7.68 7.94
N LEU A 49 -1.91 -6.88 7.25
CA LEU A 49 -2.57 -5.71 7.82
C LEU A 49 -4.08 -5.86 7.68
N GLU A 50 -4.77 -5.82 8.81
CA GLU A 50 -6.24 -5.82 8.84
C GLU A 50 -6.83 -4.46 8.45
N ASP A 51 -6.07 -3.37 8.63
CA ASP A 51 -6.44 -2.00 8.26
C ASP A 51 -5.18 -1.19 7.89
N TRP A 52 -5.37 -0.01 7.29
CA TRP A 52 -4.31 0.92 6.95
C TRP A 52 -3.73 1.57 8.22
N PRO A 53 -2.43 1.40 8.51
CA PRO A 53 -1.81 1.99 9.69
C PRO A 53 -1.99 3.51 9.75
N THR A 54 -2.39 4.03 10.92
CA THR A 54 -2.63 5.47 11.14
C THR A 54 -1.37 6.32 11.03
N VAL A 55 -0.20 5.71 11.20
CA VAL A 55 1.12 6.35 11.02
C VAL A 55 1.50 6.53 9.55
N TRP A 56 0.75 5.94 8.61
CA TRP A 56 0.99 6.04 7.18
C TRP A 56 0.07 7.08 6.54
N VAL A 57 0.64 7.90 5.67
CA VAL A 57 -0.14 8.85 4.88
C VAL A 57 -0.67 8.11 3.67
N LYS A 58 -1.98 7.81 3.67
CA LYS A 58 -2.64 7.22 2.50
C LYS A 58 -2.61 8.23 1.35
N PRO A 59 -2.09 7.89 0.17
CA PRO A 59 -2.11 8.80 -0.95
C PRO A 59 -3.57 8.95 -1.39
N THR A 60 -4.07 10.18 -1.41
CA THR A 60 -5.34 10.46 -2.08
C THR A 60 -5.15 10.17 -3.56
N PRO A 61 -5.97 9.29 -4.18
CA PRO A 61 -5.91 9.12 -5.63
C PRO A 61 -6.09 10.49 -6.28
N PRO A 62 -5.40 10.78 -7.40
CA PRO A 62 -5.63 12.01 -8.13
C PRO A 62 -7.13 12.06 -8.43
N VAL A 63 -7.81 13.09 -7.93
CA VAL A 63 -9.22 13.31 -8.20
C VAL A 63 -9.29 13.54 -9.70
N THR A 64 -9.67 12.53 -10.48
CA THR A 64 -9.94 12.73 -11.90
C THR A 64 -11.06 13.78 -11.96
N PRO A 65 -10.82 14.99 -12.48
CA PRO A 65 -11.90 15.94 -12.64
C PRO A 65 -12.93 15.29 -13.56
N ALA A 66 -14.19 15.27 -13.13
CA ALA A 66 -15.30 14.82 -13.96
C ALA A 66 -15.31 15.63 -15.28
N PRO A 67 -15.64 15.00 -16.42
CA PRO A 67 -15.67 15.66 -17.73
C PRO A 67 -16.65 16.83 -17.79
#